data_AF-A0A528F8U5-F1
#
_entry.id   AF-A0A528F8U5-F1
#
_cell.length_a   1.000
_cell.length_b   1.000
_cell.length_c   1.000
_cell.angle_alpha   90.00
_cell.angle_beta   90.00
_cell.angle_gamma   90.00
#
_symmetry.space_group_name_H-M   'P 1'
#
loop_
_entity.id
_entity.type
_entity.pdbx_description
1 polymer ?
#
loop_
_entity_poly.entity_id
_entity_poly.type
_entity_poly.pdbx_seq_one_letter_code
_entity_poly.pdbx_strand_id
1 'polypeptide(L)' 'FAVLSADYRLAPEHLHPAAFDDALAVFECAASTSGLPIVLCGESAGGNLAAGVAHATRRHPRPAIGQVLI' A
#
# COMPACT_ATOMS: atom_id res chain seq x y z
N PHE A 1 12.66 -7.04 10.22
CA PHE A 1 11.70 -6.12 9.57
C PHE A 1 10.29 -6.50 10.02
N ALA A 2 9.37 -5.55 10.10
CA ALA A 2 7.96 -5.84 10.36
C ALA A 2 7.19 -5.89 9.04
N VAL A 3 6.17 -6.73 8.96
CA VAL A 3 5.30 -6.85 7.79
C VAL A 3 3.89 -6.47 8.18
N LEU A 4 3.29 -5.56 7.42
CA LEU A 4 1.87 -5.25 7.49
C LEU A 4 1.22 -5.79 6.22
N SER A 5 0.36 -6.79 6.37
CA SER A 5 -0.44 -7.33 5.27
C SER A 5 -1.80 -6.66 5.28
N ALA A 6 -2.18 -6.01 4.19
CA ALA A 6 -3.48 -5.35 4.07
C ALA A 6 -4.56 -6.38 3.70
N ASP A 7 -5.53 -6.60 4.59
CA ASP A 7 -6.74 -7.36 4.30
C ASP A 7 -7.76 -6.44 3.61
N TYR A 8 -7.45 -6.07 2.36
CA TYR A 8 -8.24 -5.09 1.60
C TYR A 8 -9.52 -5.72 1.04
N ARG A 9 -10.57 -4.89 0.91
CA ARG A 9 -11.84 -5.30 0.34
C ARG A 9 -11.69 -5.85 -1.09
N LEU A 10 -12.40 -6.93 -1.39
CA LEU A 10 -12.33 -7.62 -2.67
C LEU A 10 -13.56 -7.36 -3.55
N ALA A 11 -13.34 -7.46 -4.86
CA ALA A 11 -14.41 -7.51 -5.85
C ALA A 11 -14.98 -8.95 -5.91
N PRO A 12 -16.27 -9.11 -6.28
CA PRO A 12 -17.19 -8.11 -6.82
C PRO A 12 -17.94 -7.26 -5.79
N GLU A 13 -17.93 -7.62 -4.51
CA GLU A 13 -18.70 -6.94 -3.45
C GLU A 13 -18.27 -5.49 -3.26
N HIS A 14 -16.97 -5.22 -3.45
CA HIS A 14 -16.38 -3.90 -3.36
C HIS A 14 -15.57 -3.59 -4.62
N LEU A 15 -16.23 -2.92 -5.56
CA LEU A 15 -15.60 -2.48 -6.81
C LEU A 15 -14.57 -1.38 -6.55
N HIS A 16 -13.74 -1.12 -7.57
CA HIS A 16 -12.79 -0.02 -7.57
C HIS A 16 -13.48 1.31 -7.17
N PRO A 17 -12.86 2.13 -6.28
CA PRO A 17 -11.49 2.05 -5.75
C PRO A 17 -11.30 1.36 -4.39
N ALA A 18 -12.25 0.56 -3.90
CA ALA A 18 -12.23 0.07 -2.50
C ALA A 18 -10.92 -0.58 -2.04
N ALA A 19 -10.36 -1.52 -2.82
CA ALA A 19 -9.09 -2.19 -2.49
C ALA A 19 -7.91 -1.20 -2.41
N PHE A 20 -7.91 -0.17 -3.26
CA PHE A 20 -6.89 0.86 -3.29
C PHE A 20 -7.00 1.78 -2.08
N ASP A 21 -8.22 2.18 -1.70
CA ASP A 21 -8.45 3.02 -0.53
C ASP A 21 -7.97 2.32 0.75
N ASP A 22 -8.21 1.02 0.88
CA ASP A 22 -7.77 0.23 2.03
C ASP A 22 -6.24 0.10 2.08
N ALA A 23 -5.60 -0.17 0.93
CA ALA A 23 -4.15 -0.23 0.84
C ALA A 23 -3.50 1.12 1.18
N LEU A 24 -4.11 2.23 0.76
CA LEU A 24 -3.66 3.58 1.10
C LEU A 24 -3.82 3.84 2.61
N ALA A 25 -4.94 3.44 3.22
CA ALA A 25 -5.15 3.57 4.66
C ALA A 25 -4.10 2.80 5.47
N VAL A 26 -3.71 1.60 5.03
CA VAL A 26 -2.63 0.81 5.66
C VAL A 26 -1.28 1.51 5.52
N PHE A 27 -0.98 2.12 4.36
CA PHE A 27 0.22 2.93 4.20
C PHE A 27 0.26 4.11 5.18
N GLU A 28 -0.83 4.85 5.33
CA GLU A 28 -0.93 5.99 6.26
C GLU A 28 -0.78 5.53 7.72
N CYS A 29 -1.36 4.37 8.06
CA CYS A 29 -1.15 3.74 9.37
C CYS A 29 0.34 3.42 9.60
N ALA A 30 1.02 2.79 8.64
CA ALA A 30 2.45 2.49 8.75
C ALA A 30 3.31 3.77 8.86
N ALA A 31 2.99 4.79 8.06
CA ALA A 31 3.70 6.06 8.03
C ALA A 31 3.46 6.94 9.28
N SER A 32 2.37 6.73 10.01
CA SER A 32 2.10 7.43 11.27
C SER A 32 2.59 6.68 12.51
N THR A 33 2.65 5.35 12.47
CA THR A 33 2.94 4.52 13.66
C THR A 33 4.39 4.08 13.81
N SER A 34 5.15 3.97 12.71
CA SER A 34 6.54 3.47 12.75
C SER A 34 7.48 4.47 12.14
N GLY A 35 8.62 4.79 12.78
CA GLY A 35 9.67 5.66 12.21
C GLY A 35 10.57 5.01 11.15
N LEU A 36 10.37 3.71 10.87
CA LEU A 36 11.21 2.95 9.94
C LEU A 36 10.89 3.26 8.46
N PRO A 37 11.84 3.04 7.53
CA PRO A 37 11.56 3.14 6.10
C PRO A 37 10.49 2.14 5.65
N ILE A 38 9.65 2.54 4.71
CA ILE A 38 8.54 1.74 4.19
C ILE A 38 8.91 1.19 2.81
N VAL A 39 8.73 -0.11 2.61
CA VAL A 39 8.79 -0.77 1.30
C VAL A 39 7.39 -1.31 0.99
N LEU A 40 6.89 -1.03 -0.21
CA LEU A 40 5.61 -1.58 -0.67
C LEU A 40 5.88 -2.85 -1.46
N CYS A 41 5.11 -3.90 -1.20
CA CYS A 41 5.30 -5.21 -1.81
C CYS A 41 3.94 -5.79 -2.22
N GLY A 42 3.88 -6.46 -3.37
CA GLY A 42 2.70 -7.20 -3.77
C GLY A 42 2.94 -8.05 -5.02
N GLU A 43 2.13 -9.10 -5.14
CA GLU A 43 2.10 -10.02 -6.27
C GLU A 43 0.83 -9.80 -7.10
N SER A 44 0.95 -9.81 -8.42
CA SER A 44 -0.18 -9.70 -9.36
C SER A 44 -1.04 -8.45 -9.09
N ALA A 45 -2.31 -8.63 -8.71
CA ALA A 45 -3.20 -7.53 -8.32
C ALA A 45 -2.66 -6.72 -7.13
N GLY A 46 -2.00 -7.37 -6.17
CA GLY A 46 -1.32 -6.71 -5.07
C GLY A 46 -0.13 -5.86 -5.52
N GLY A 47 0.57 -6.28 -6.57
CA GLY A 47 1.62 -5.48 -7.21
C GLY A 47 1.06 -4.20 -7.84
N ASN A 48 -0.11 -4.27 -8.47
CA ASN A 48 -0.81 -3.08 -8.98
C ASN A 48 -1.18 -2.11 -7.83
N LEU A 49 -1.72 -2.62 -6.72
CA LEU A 49 -2.02 -1.81 -5.54
C LEU A 49 -0.76 -1.15 -4.96
N ALA A 50 0.33 -1.91 -4.82
CA ALA A 50 1.62 -1.40 -4.35
C ALA A 50 2.19 -0.31 -5.27
N ALA A 51 2.04 -0.47 -6.59
CA ALA A 51 2.42 0.53 -7.59
C ALA A 51 1.57 1.81 -7.46
N GLY A 52 0.24 1.66 -7.37
CA GLY A 52 -0.70 2.75 -7.26
C GLY A 52 -0.48 3.56 -5.98
N VAL A 53 -0.34 2.90 -4.82
CA VAL A 53 -0.15 3.57 -3.53
C VAL A 53 1.15 4.37 -3.54
N ALA A 54 2.26 3.81 -4.00
CA ALA A 54 3.51 4.55 -4.09
C ALA A 54 3.40 5.78 -4.98
N HIS A 55 2.68 5.69 -6.10
CA HIS A 55 2.47 6.83 -6.99
C HIS A 55 1.64 7.94 -6.32
N ALA A 56 0.55 7.54 -5.64
CA ALA A 56 -0.33 8.45 -4.92
C ALA A 56 0.42 9.16 -3.77
N THR A 57 1.30 8.44 -3.07
CA THR A 57 2.03 8.95 -1.90
C THR A 57 3.46 9.40 -2.20
N ARG A 58 3.85 9.52 -3.49
CA ARG A 58 5.22 9.91 -3.89
C ARG A 58 5.70 11.27 -3.35
N ARG A 59 4.77 12.13 -2.95
CA ARG A 59 5.04 13.45 -2.33
C ARG A 59 4.74 13.49 -0.84
N HIS A 60 4.37 12.35 -0.26
CA HIS A 60 4.18 12.23 1.19
C HIS A 60 5.50 12.55 1.89
N PRO A 61 5.52 13.17 3.09
CA PRO A 61 6.75 13.42 3.84
C PRO A 61 7.55 12.16 4.15
N ARG A 62 6.88 11.01 4.11
CA ARG A 62 7.45 9.69 4.31
C ARG A 62 7.05 8.78 3.15
N PRO A 63 7.61 8.97 1.94
CA PRO A 63 7.27 8.13 0.80
C PRO A 63 7.87 6.74 0.99
N ALA A 64 7.31 5.74 0.28
CA ALA A 64 7.96 4.43 0.20
C ALA A 64 9.36 4.57 -0.42
N ILE A 65 10.35 3.90 0.15
CA ILE A 65 11.75 3.95 -0.31
C ILE A 65 12.05 2.91 -1.41
N GLY A 66 11.09 2.04 -1.71
CA GLY A 66 11.21 0.99 -2.71
C GLY A 66 9.92 0.23 -2.90
N GLN A 67 9.86 -0.53 -4.00
CA GLN A 67 8.73 -1.37 -4.38
C GLN A 67 9.22 -2.75 -4.80
N VAL A 68 8.53 -3.80 -4.36
CA VAL A 68 8.72 -5.17 -4.83
C VAL A 68 7.44 -5.59 -5.54
N LEU A 69 7.49 -5.65 -6.86
CA LEU A 69 6.34 -5.93 -7.73
C LEU A 69 6.58 -7.28 -8.40
N ILE A 70 5.78 -8.28 -8.04
CA ILE A 70 5.89 -9.66 -8.53
C ILE A 70 4.75 -9.96 -9.51
#